data_AF-A0A812RYN7-F1
#
_entry.id   AF-A0A812RYN7-F1
#
_cell.length_a   1.000
_cell.length_b   1.000
_cell.length_c   1.000
_cell.angle_alpha   90.00
_cell.angle_beta   90.00
_cell.angle_gamma   90.00
#
_symmetry.space_group_name_H-M   'P 1'
#
loop_
_entity.id
_entity.type
_entity.pdbx_description
1 polymer ?
#
loop_
_entity_poly.entity_id
_entity_poly.type
_entity_poly.pdbx_seq_one_letter_code
_entity_poly.pdbx_strand_id
1 'polypeptide(L)'
;MHGLNGWVPADRDGRTEGDHQVQLSSSSATQPHSVGPCDPCIFFGTSAGCRRDACPFCHVHLFRMEVNPERPGKQIRMRLKRNLKTMLQSRENSPDRVHDELQRLAHRSGFARNLITGFLERDGEPEKEVEGGITTTSCSIDGVHDQPVVCILEDGFDFDAFLKGEPLSL
;
A
#
# COMPACT_ATOMS: atom_id res chain seq x y z
N MET A 1 -36.68 -21.35 25.13
CA MET A 1 -37.82 -20.46 24.86
C MET A 1 -37.28 -19.16 24.27
N HIS A 2 -37.63 -18.96 23.00
CA HIS A 2 -37.74 -17.71 22.22
C HIS A 2 -36.66 -16.61 22.27
N GLY A 3 -36.09 -16.33 21.09
CA GLY A 3 -35.35 -15.11 20.77
C GLY A 3 -34.88 -15.07 19.32
N LEU A 4 -35.77 -15.35 18.36
CA LEU A 4 -35.49 -15.21 16.92
C LEU A 4 -35.51 -13.71 16.57
N ASN A 5 -34.34 -13.09 16.48
CA ASN A 5 -34.22 -11.71 16.00
C ASN A 5 -34.32 -11.73 14.48
N GLY A 6 -35.48 -11.31 13.97
CA GLY A 6 -35.78 -11.19 12.55
C GLY A 6 -34.85 -10.19 11.87
N TRP A 7 -34.07 -10.69 10.92
CA TRP A 7 -33.32 -9.89 9.97
C TRP A 7 -34.24 -9.59 8.79
N VAL A 8 -34.58 -8.32 8.59
CA VAL A 8 -35.36 -7.85 7.43
C VAL A 8 -34.37 -7.33 6.38
N PRO A 9 -34.33 -7.89 5.16
CA PRO A 9 -33.61 -7.28 4.05
C PRO A 9 -34.36 -6.02 3.61
N ALA A 10 -33.66 -4.89 3.57
CA ALA A 10 -34.18 -3.68 2.94
C ALA A 10 -33.97 -3.79 1.43
N ASP A 11 -35.07 -3.96 0.69
CA ASP A 11 -35.14 -3.76 -0.74
C ASP A 11 -34.75 -2.31 -1.08
N ARG A 12 -33.69 -2.14 -1.89
CA ARG A 12 -33.37 -0.88 -2.57
C ARG A 12 -33.31 -1.13 -4.07
N ASP A 13 -34.50 -1.19 -4.67
CA ASP A 13 -34.69 -0.95 -6.10
C ASP A 13 -34.63 0.56 -6.34
N GLY A 14 -33.53 1.01 -6.93
CA GLY A 14 -33.28 2.41 -7.26
C GLY A 14 -32.56 2.54 -8.60
N ARG A 15 -33.26 2.17 -9.68
CA ARG A 15 -32.88 2.51 -11.06
C ARG A 15 -32.69 4.01 -11.20
N THR A 16 -31.49 4.43 -11.61
CA THR A 16 -31.29 5.66 -12.36
C THR A 16 -30.42 5.32 -13.57
N GLU A 17 -31.09 5.05 -14.69
CA GLU A 17 -30.47 4.87 -16.00
C GLU A 17 -30.13 6.27 -16.53
N GLY A 18 -28.94 6.76 -16.15
CA GLY A 18 -28.33 7.96 -16.72
C GLY A 18 -27.27 7.55 -17.74
N ASP A 19 -27.64 7.59 -19.02
CA ASP A 19 -26.76 7.36 -20.17
C ASP A 19 -25.75 8.52 -20.28
N HIS A 20 -24.69 8.45 -19.47
CA HIS A 20 -23.52 9.28 -19.63
C HIS A 20 -22.59 8.58 -20.61
N GLN A 21 -22.74 8.92 -21.89
CA GLN A 21 -21.75 8.67 -22.92
C GLN A 21 -20.49 9.49 -22.60
N VAL A 22 -19.72 9.06 -21.60
CA VAL A 22 -18.39 9.57 -21.33
C VAL A 22 -17.52 9.06 -22.48
N GLN A 23 -17.16 9.96 -23.38
CA GLN A 23 -16.10 9.73 -24.35
C GLN A 23 -14.82 9.38 -23.57
N LEU A 24 -14.59 8.07 -23.40
CA LEU A 24 -13.31 7.49 -23.05
C LEU A 24 -12.33 7.87 -24.15
N SER A 25 -11.72 9.04 -23.96
CA SER A 25 -10.55 9.46 -24.70
C SER A 25 -9.40 8.60 -24.20
N SER A 26 -9.39 7.35 -24.65
CA SER A 26 -8.33 6.36 -24.42
C SER A 26 -7.10 6.76 -25.23
N SER A 27 -6.46 7.87 -24.85
CA SER A 27 -5.24 8.37 -25.47
C SER A 27 -3.99 7.88 -24.74
N SER A 28 -4.03 6.67 -24.19
CA SER A 28 -2.81 5.93 -23.85
C SER A 28 -2.88 4.63 -24.63
N ALA A 29 -2.40 4.69 -25.87
CA ALA A 29 -2.19 3.52 -26.71
C ALA A 29 -1.20 2.62 -25.97
N THR A 30 -1.74 1.64 -25.24
CA THR A 30 -1.03 0.54 -24.62
C THR A 30 -0.26 -0.14 -25.75
N GLN A 31 1.03 0.15 -25.88
CA GLN A 31 1.91 -0.66 -26.69
C GLN A 31 1.70 -2.11 -26.24
N PRO A 32 1.26 -3.01 -27.14
CA PRO A 32 1.07 -4.41 -26.76
C PRO A 32 2.43 -4.92 -26.30
N HIS A 33 2.51 -5.29 -25.01
CA HIS A 33 3.73 -5.85 -24.45
C HIS A 33 4.08 -7.09 -25.28
N SER A 34 5.22 -7.04 -25.98
CA SER A 34 5.78 -8.20 -26.66
C SER A 34 5.97 -9.29 -25.60
N VAL A 35 5.35 -10.44 -25.82
CA VAL A 35 5.38 -11.67 -25.01
C VAL A 35 6.68 -11.78 -24.20
N GLY A 36 6.66 -11.36 -22.93
CA GLY A 36 7.82 -11.29 -22.06
C GLY A 36 7.42 -10.89 -20.63
N PRO A 37 8.26 -11.15 -19.62
CA PRO A 37 7.97 -10.79 -18.24
C PRO A 37 7.90 -9.26 -18.13
N CYS A 38 6.69 -8.73 -17.94
CA CYS A 38 6.48 -7.31 -17.70
C CYS A 38 6.44 -7.03 -16.19
N ASP A 39 6.97 -5.89 -15.81
CA ASP A 39 6.98 -5.42 -14.43
C ASP A 39 5.66 -4.71 -14.10
N PRO A 40 4.77 -5.30 -13.26
CA PRO A 40 3.46 -4.71 -13.00
C PRO A 40 3.58 -3.47 -12.11
N CYS A 41 2.73 -2.48 -12.38
CA CYS A 41 2.62 -1.30 -11.55
C CYS A 41 1.83 -1.59 -10.28
N ILE A 42 2.45 -1.44 -9.11
CA ILE A 42 1.75 -1.67 -7.83
C ILE A 42 0.62 -0.68 -7.55
N PHE A 43 0.68 0.53 -8.11
CA PHE A 43 -0.30 1.58 -7.83
C PHE A 43 -1.58 1.40 -8.65
N PHE A 44 -1.49 0.78 -9.82
CA PHE A 44 -2.59 0.67 -10.77
C PHE A 44 -3.81 -0.09 -10.20
N GLY A 45 -3.57 -1.11 -9.37
CA GLY A 45 -4.63 -1.90 -8.75
C GLY A 45 -5.16 -1.37 -7.42
N THR A 46 -4.66 -0.23 -6.93
CA THR A 46 -5.09 0.36 -5.64
C THR A 46 -6.19 1.39 -5.84
N SER A 47 -6.93 1.73 -4.79
CA SER A 47 -7.94 2.81 -4.83
C SER A 47 -7.36 4.17 -5.23
N ALA A 48 -6.09 4.41 -4.89
CA ALA A 48 -5.39 5.64 -5.24
C ALA A 48 -5.01 5.74 -6.73
N GLY A 49 -4.91 4.59 -7.43
CA GLY A 49 -4.46 4.49 -8.82
C GLY A 49 -2.99 4.89 -9.04
N CYS A 50 -2.48 4.61 -10.23
CA CYS A 50 -1.20 5.18 -10.67
C CYS A 50 -1.44 6.59 -11.23
N ARG A 51 -0.74 7.60 -10.69
CA ARG A 51 -0.90 9.01 -11.08
C ARG A 51 0.08 9.48 -12.17
N ARG A 52 0.90 8.57 -12.72
CA ARG A 52 1.93 8.90 -13.69
C ARG A 52 1.42 8.67 -15.10
N ASP A 53 1.36 9.72 -15.91
CA ASP A 53 0.83 9.64 -17.29
C ASP A 53 1.66 8.68 -18.16
N ALA A 54 2.99 8.73 -18.02
CA ALA A 54 3.94 7.85 -18.69
C ALA A 54 4.61 6.91 -17.69
N CYS A 55 3.82 6.01 -17.09
CA CYS A 55 4.34 5.00 -16.18
C CYS A 55 5.17 3.94 -16.95
N PRO A 56 6.44 3.67 -16.59
CA PRO A 56 7.24 2.65 -17.26
C PRO A 56 6.81 1.21 -16.88
N PHE A 57 5.91 1.07 -15.90
CA PHE A 57 5.43 -0.21 -15.41
C PHE A 57 4.12 -0.62 -16.08
N CYS A 58 3.88 -1.93 -16.19
CA CYS A 58 2.71 -2.48 -16.85
C CYS A 58 1.42 -2.23 -16.06
N HIS A 59 0.41 -1.67 -16.72
CA HIS A 59 -0.94 -1.45 -16.18
C HIS A 59 -1.96 -2.52 -16.65
N VAL A 60 -1.55 -3.48 -17.47
CA VAL A 60 -2.48 -4.46 -18.07
C VAL A 60 -2.65 -5.70 -17.20
N HIS A 61 -1.58 -6.12 -16.52
CA HIS A 61 -1.59 -7.38 -15.78
C HIS A 61 -2.04 -7.20 -14.33
N LEU A 62 -3.27 -7.63 -14.05
CA LEU A 62 -3.75 -7.85 -12.68
C LEU A 62 -3.03 -9.09 -12.13
N PHE A 63 -1.88 -8.88 -11.48
CA PHE A 63 -1.09 -9.98 -10.95
C PHE A 63 -1.78 -10.65 -9.75
N ARG A 64 -2.30 -11.87 -9.98
CA ARG A 64 -2.35 -12.89 -8.93
C ARG A 64 -0.93 -13.43 -8.75
N MET A 65 -0.15 -12.84 -7.85
CA MET A 65 1.13 -13.45 -7.45
C MET A 65 0.84 -14.64 -6.55
N GLU A 66 1.05 -15.84 -7.08
CA GLU A 66 1.03 -17.09 -6.34
C GLU A 66 2.39 -17.33 -5.69
N VAL A 67 2.70 -16.55 -4.66
CA VAL A 67 3.64 -17.00 -3.65
C VAL A 67 3.29 -16.27 -2.37
N ASN A 68 2.99 -17.02 -1.33
CA ASN A 68 2.96 -16.49 0.02
C ASN A 68 4.42 -16.42 0.46
N PRO A 69 5.12 -15.27 0.31
CA PRO A 69 6.52 -15.21 0.72
C PRO A 69 6.57 -15.55 2.21
N GLU A 70 7.57 -16.33 2.60
CA GLU A 70 7.79 -16.61 4.02
C GLU A 70 7.79 -15.29 4.79
N ARG A 71 6.97 -15.25 5.83
CA ARG A 71 6.73 -14.01 6.58
C ARG A 71 8.05 -13.51 7.13
N PRO A 72 8.52 -12.30 6.76
CA PRO A 72 9.79 -11.81 7.27
C PRO A 72 9.78 -11.69 8.80
N GLY A 73 10.96 -11.87 9.41
CA GLY A 73 11.16 -11.72 10.85
C GLY A 73 10.71 -10.34 11.36
N LYS A 74 10.43 -10.25 12.68
CA LYS A 74 9.89 -9.02 13.31
C LYS A 74 10.76 -7.78 13.03
N GLN A 75 12.09 -7.91 13.14
CA GLN A 75 13.01 -6.79 12.92
C GLN A 75 12.97 -6.28 11.47
N ILE A 76 13.00 -7.18 10.48
CA ILE A 76 12.89 -6.84 9.05
C ILE A 76 11.58 -6.12 8.77
N ARG A 77 10.46 -6.64 9.28
CA ARG A 77 9.14 -5.99 9.13
C ARG A 77 9.12 -4.59 9.72
N MET A 78 9.71 -4.40 10.90
CA MET A 78 9.80 -3.08 11.54
C MET A 78 10.66 -2.10 10.72
N ARG A 79 11.80 -2.56 10.18
CA ARG A 79 12.67 -1.72 9.33
C ARG A 79 11.99 -1.33 8.03
N LEU A 80 11.36 -2.28 7.33
CA LEU A 80 10.56 -2.02 6.13
C LEU A 80 9.45 -1.00 6.41
N LYS A 81 8.70 -1.18 7.50
CA LYS A 81 7.63 -0.25 7.87
C LYS A 81 8.15 1.18 8.15
N ARG A 82 9.29 1.33 8.83
CA ARG A 82 9.90 2.64 9.08
C ARG A 82 10.37 3.29 7.78
N ASN A 83 11.10 2.54 6.96
CA ASN A 83 11.61 3.00 5.67
C ASN A 83 10.47 3.46 4.74
N LEU A 84 9.39 2.68 4.69
CA LEU A 84 8.20 3.04 3.90
C LEU A 84 7.57 4.37 4.35
N LYS A 85 7.42 4.55 5.66
CA LYS A 85 6.86 5.79 6.22
C LYS A 85 7.72 7.00 5.86
N THR A 86 9.05 6.86 5.94
CA THR A 86 9.98 7.93 5.54
C THR A 86 9.82 8.30 4.06
N MET A 87 9.67 7.30 3.17
CA MET A 87 9.43 7.56 1.73
C MET A 87 8.07 8.22 1.47
N LEU A 88 7.02 7.78 2.17
CA LEU A 88 5.69 8.37 2.01
C LEU A 88 5.63 9.82 2.54
N GLN A 89 6.34 10.12 3.63
CA GLN A 89 6.44 11.48 4.16
C GLN A 89 7.17 12.44 3.20
N SER A 90 8.14 11.96 2.42
CA SER A 90 8.85 12.81 1.44
C SER A 90 8.13 12.94 0.09
N ARG A 91 6.97 12.31 -0.08
CA ARG A 91 6.17 12.29 -1.33
C ARG A 91 5.80 13.68 -1.84
N GLU A 92 5.54 14.63 -0.94
CA GLU A 92 5.15 16.00 -1.30
C GLU A 92 6.25 16.72 -2.08
N ASN A 93 7.51 16.39 -1.82
CA ASN A 93 8.65 17.05 -2.47
C ASN A 93 8.99 16.46 -3.85
N SER A 94 8.74 15.16 -4.05
CA SER A 94 9.12 14.47 -5.29
C SER A 94 8.29 13.19 -5.55
N PRO A 95 7.05 13.33 -6.04
CA PRO A 95 6.12 12.19 -6.18
C PRO A 95 6.66 11.12 -7.13
N ASP A 96 7.32 11.49 -8.23
CA ASP A 96 7.84 10.53 -9.22
C ASP A 96 9.01 9.70 -8.67
N ARG A 97 9.92 10.33 -7.91
CA ARG A 97 11.04 9.61 -7.30
C ARG A 97 10.57 8.60 -6.25
N VAL A 98 9.61 9.02 -5.42
CA VAL A 98 8.99 8.13 -4.42
C VAL A 98 8.23 7.00 -5.11
N HIS A 99 7.52 7.29 -6.21
CA HIS A 99 6.84 6.27 -7.00
C HIS A 99 7.81 5.19 -7.49
N ASP A 100 8.94 5.57 -8.08
CA ASP A 100 9.93 4.62 -8.63
C ASP A 100 10.65 3.82 -7.54
N GLU A 101 10.93 4.43 -6.38
CA GLU A 101 11.52 3.73 -5.24
C GLU A 101 10.54 2.71 -4.62
N LEU A 102 9.27 3.09 -4.47
CA LEU A 102 8.23 2.19 -3.96
C LEU A 102 7.99 1.00 -4.90
N GLN A 103 8.01 1.23 -6.22
CA GLN A 103 7.97 0.13 -7.21
C GLN A 103 9.15 -0.81 -7.03
N ARG A 104 10.38 -0.30 -7.01
CA ARG A 104 11.59 -1.12 -6.80
C ARG A 104 11.54 -1.88 -5.49
N LEU A 105 11.00 -1.31 -4.42
CA LEU A 105 10.87 -1.97 -3.13
C LEU A 105 9.82 -3.09 -3.16
N ALA A 106 8.67 -2.86 -3.79
CA ALA A 106 7.62 -3.86 -3.93
C ALA A 106 8.03 -5.04 -4.82
N HIS A 107 8.83 -4.77 -5.85
CA HIS A 107 9.43 -5.78 -6.71
C HIS A 107 10.41 -6.67 -5.97
N ARG A 108 11.21 -6.09 -5.06
CA ARG A 108 12.17 -6.84 -4.23
C ARG A 108 11.52 -7.62 -3.09
N SER A 109 10.35 -7.20 -2.60
CA SER A 109 9.72 -7.81 -1.43
C SER A 109 8.20 -7.85 -1.54
N GLY A 110 7.64 -9.06 -1.62
CA GLY A 110 6.18 -9.25 -1.58
C GLY A 110 5.54 -8.74 -0.28
N PHE A 111 6.27 -8.77 0.85
CA PHE A 111 5.81 -8.15 2.09
C PHE A 111 5.75 -6.62 1.98
N ALA A 112 6.77 -5.98 1.37
CA ALA A 112 6.76 -4.54 1.16
C ALA A 112 5.63 -4.11 0.22
N ARG A 113 5.38 -4.87 -0.85
CA ARG A 113 4.23 -4.67 -1.75
C ARG A 113 2.90 -4.66 -0.97
N ASN A 114 2.67 -5.66 -0.13
CA ASN A 114 1.44 -5.74 0.68
C ASN A 114 1.34 -4.57 1.66
N LEU A 115 2.45 -4.13 2.26
CA LEU A 115 2.46 -2.92 3.08
C LEU A 115 2.07 -1.69 2.28
N ILE A 116 2.70 -1.45 1.13
CA ILE A 116 2.42 -0.29 0.27
C ILE A 116 0.94 -0.25 -0.10
N THR A 117 0.41 -1.37 -0.55
CA THR A 117 -1.00 -1.52 -0.92
C THR A 117 -1.91 -1.11 0.25
N GLY A 118 -1.66 -1.66 1.45
CA GLY A 118 -2.46 -1.34 2.64
C GLY A 118 -2.30 0.09 3.19
N PHE A 119 -1.22 0.80 2.86
CA PHE A 119 -1.11 2.23 3.15
C PHE A 119 -1.95 3.05 2.17
N LEU A 120 -1.85 2.77 0.87
CA LEU A 120 -2.57 3.50 -0.17
C LEU A 120 -4.09 3.32 -0.07
N GLU A 121 -4.55 2.13 0.32
CA GLU A 121 -5.97 1.86 0.54
C GLU A 121 -6.55 2.62 1.73
N ARG A 122 -5.73 2.93 2.76
CA ARG A 122 -6.17 3.63 3.96
C ARG A 122 -6.33 5.13 3.75
N ASP A 123 -5.42 5.72 2.98
CA ASP A 123 -5.42 7.16 2.69
C ASP A 123 -6.54 7.55 1.70
N GLY A 124 -7.18 6.56 1.06
CA GLY A 124 -8.21 6.76 0.04
C GLY A 124 -9.64 6.86 0.57
N GLU A 125 -9.89 6.59 1.85
CA GLU A 125 -11.20 6.86 2.45
C GLU A 125 -11.24 8.37 2.76
N PRO A 126 -11.97 9.19 1.98
CA PRO A 126 -12.21 10.56 2.39
C PRO A 126 -12.82 10.48 3.77
N GLU A 127 -12.29 11.24 4.73
CA GLU A 127 -12.89 11.39 6.04
C GLU A 127 -14.33 11.83 5.83
N LYS A 128 -15.25 10.86 5.73
CA LYS A 128 -16.66 11.11 5.98
C LYS A 128 -16.61 11.58 7.41
N GLU A 129 -16.82 12.88 7.60
CA GLU A 129 -16.97 13.49 8.91
C GLU A 129 -17.95 12.60 9.67
N VAL A 130 -17.43 11.71 10.50
CA VAL A 130 -18.24 10.93 11.41
C VAL A 130 -18.52 11.90 12.54
N GLU A 131 -19.44 12.81 12.28
CA GLU A 131 -20.13 13.57 13.31
C GLU A 131 -20.88 12.55 14.18
N GLY A 132 -20.22 12.13 15.26
CA GLY A 132 -20.88 11.46 16.38
C GLY A 132 -20.35 10.07 16.69
N GLY A 133 -19.65 9.95 17.81
CA GLY A 133 -19.51 8.66 18.50
C GLY A 133 -18.15 8.39 19.13
N ILE A 134 -17.82 9.17 20.15
CA ILE A 134 -16.80 8.87 21.18
C ILE A 134 -16.64 7.37 21.49
N THR A 135 -15.40 6.86 21.45
CA THR A 135 -14.84 6.00 22.52
C THR A 135 -13.32 6.05 22.45
N THR A 136 -12.78 7.10 23.06
CA THR A 136 -11.40 7.13 23.54
C THR A 136 -11.20 6.02 24.57
N THR A 137 -10.65 4.88 24.18
CA THR A 137 -9.92 4.01 25.13
C THR A 137 -8.51 4.55 25.24
N SER A 138 -8.38 5.61 26.04
CA SER A 138 -7.11 6.17 26.47
C SER A 138 -6.45 5.19 27.45
N CYS A 139 -5.44 4.45 26.98
CA CYS A 139 -4.46 3.88 27.90
C CYS A 139 -3.52 5.01 28.32
N SER A 140 -3.87 5.69 29.42
CA SER A 140 -2.96 6.59 30.11
C SER A 140 -1.75 5.79 30.59
N ILE A 141 -0.59 6.01 29.96
CA ILE A 141 0.70 5.65 30.52
C ILE A 141 1.31 6.92 31.10
N ASP A 142 1.05 7.18 32.37
CA ASP A 142 1.65 8.29 33.08
C ASP A 142 3.15 8.06 33.27
N GLY A 143 3.94 8.99 32.72
CA GLY A 143 5.21 9.42 33.30
C GLY A 143 6.38 8.44 33.26
N VAL A 144 7.07 8.33 32.12
CA VAL A 144 8.51 8.03 32.14
C VAL A 144 9.22 8.96 31.16
N HIS A 145 9.91 9.93 31.76
CA HIS A 145 10.99 10.77 31.25
C HIS A 145 11.42 10.51 29.79
N ASP A 146 11.06 11.46 28.93
CA ASP A 146 11.44 11.53 27.52
C ASP A 146 12.94 11.87 27.41
N GLN A 147 13.79 10.85 27.47
CA GLN A 147 15.07 10.93 26.80
C GLN A 147 14.87 10.43 25.37
N PRO A 148 15.39 11.13 24.34
CA PRO A 148 15.42 10.61 23.00
C PRO A 148 16.32 9.37 23.03
N VAL A 149 15.72 8.19 23.11
CA VAL A 149 16.41 6.94 22.87
C VAL A 149 16.72 6.94 21.38
N VAL A 150 17.85 7.54 21.05
CA VAL A 150 18.57 7.29 19.82
C VAL A 150 18.96 5.82 19.93
N CYS A 151 18.07 4.92 19.48
CA CYS A 151 18.45 3.54 19.26
C CYS A 151 19.47 3.56 18.12
N ILE A 152 20.71 3.88 18.46
CA ILE A 152 21.91 3.62 17.67
C ILE A 152 22.06 2.09 17.69
N LEU A 153 21.13 1.40 17.01
CA LEU A 153 21.38 0.06 16.53
C LEU A 153 22.24 0.25 15.28
N GLU A 154 23.50 0.58 15.51
CA GLU A 154 24.62 0.43 14.57
C GLU A 154 24.95 -1.07 14.42
N ASP A 155 23.92 -1.90 14.29
CA ASP A 155 24.12 -3.24 13.80
C ASP A 155 24.29 -3.08 12.29
N GLY A 156 25.52 -3.26 11.82
CA GLY A 156 25.97 -3.25 10.43
C GLY A 156 25.33 -4.34 9.56
N PHE A 157 24.04 -4.59 9.75
CA PHE A 157 23.21 -5.36 8.84
C PHE A 157 22.95 -4.51 7.60
N ASP A 158 23.75 -4.77 6.58
CA ASP A 158 23.57 -4.27 5.24
C ASP A 158 22.24 -4.81 4.70
N PHE A 159 21.21 -3.97 4.82
CA PHE A 159 19.87 -4.29 4.38
C PHE A 159 19.78 -4.39 2.86
N ASP A 160 20.64 -3.66 2.14
CA ASP A 160 20.72 -3.81 0.70
C ASP A 160 21.32 -5.17 0.33
N ALA A 161 22.31 -5.67 1.06
CA ALA A 161 22.85 -7.03 0.87
C ALA A 161 21.78 -8.11 1.09
N PHE A 162 20.97 -8.00 2.17
CA PHE A 162 19.86 -8.92 2.40
C PHE A 162 18.80 -8.86 1.29
N LEU A 163 18.41 -7.65 0.85
CA LEU A 163 17.45 -7.50 -0.24
C LEU A 163 17.97 -8.01 -1.58
N LYS A 164 19.29 -8.05 -1.78
CA LYS A 164 19.94 -8.64 -2.97
C LYS A 164 20.08 -10.16 -2.87
N GLY A 165 19.75 -10.77 -1.73
CA GLY A 165 19.99 -12.19 -1.48
C GLY A 165 21.49 -12.53 -1.44
N GLU A 166 22.35 -11.55 -1.16
CA GLU A 166 23.77 -11.80 -1.02
C GLU A 166 24.03 -12.59 0.27
N PRO A 167 24.84 -13.65 0.23
CA PRO A 167 25.19 -14.39 1.42
C PRO A 167 25.95 -13.47 2.37
N LEU A 168 25.45 -13.33 3.61
CA LEU A 168 26.13 -12.57 4.65
C LEU A 168 27.49 -13.24 4.92
N SER A 169 28.57 -12.59 4.49
CA SER A 169 29.92 -12.97 4.89
C SER A 169 30.09 -12.59 6.36
N LEU A 170 29.88 -13.58 7.23
CA LEU A 170 30.19 -13.53 8.66
C LEU A 170 31.70 -13.52 8.90
#